data_AF-A0A853BUN9-F1
#
_entry.id   AF-A0A853BUN9-F1
#
_cell.length_a   1.000
_cell.length_b   1.000
_cell.length_c   1.000
_cell.angle_alpha   90.00
_cell.angle_beta   90.00
_cell.angle_gamma   90.00
#
_symmetry.space_group_name_H-M   'P 1'
#
loop_
_entity.id
_entity.type
_entity.pdbx_description
1 polymer ?
#
loop_
_entity_poly.entity_id
_entity_poly.type
_entity_poly.pdbx_seq_one_letter_code
_entity_poly.pdbx_strand_id
1 'polypeptide(L)' 'MSGPEDDRPVDLFEDGLEILPDTTSDERGPGWGDPDRDNNIERLLEERPPHW' A
#
# COMPACT_ATOMS: atom_id res chain seq x y z
N MET A 1 1.65 24.14 -1.49
CA MET A 1 2.75 23.68 -2.34
C MET A 1 3.71 22.94 -1.43
N SER A 2 3.81 21.61 -1.54
CA SER A 2 4.90 20.87 -0.88
C SER A 2 6.21 21.34 -1.49
N GLY A 3 7.18 21.75 -0.67
CA GLY A 3 8.54 22.04 -1.11
C GLY A 3 9.25 20.76 -1.59
N PRO A 4 10.51 20.85 -2.04
CA PRO A 4 11.27 19.71 -2.55
C PRO A 4 11.61 18.73 -1.42
N GLU A 5 10.63 17.89 -1.07
CA GLU A 5 10.81 16.76 -0.14
C GLU A 5 11.82 15.73 -0.68
N ASP A 6 12.10 15.80 -1.98
CA ASP A 6 13.03 14.96 -2.76
C ASP A 6 14.51 15.24 -2.42
N ASP A 7 14.82 16.47 -1.96
CA ASP A 7 16.18 16.87 -1.59
C ASP A 7 16.50 16.62 -0.11
N ARG A 8 15.58 16.01 0.65
CA ARG A 8 15.82 15.72 2.07
C ARG A 8 16.74 14.51 2.20
N PRO A 9 17.84 14.60 2.97
CA PRO A 9 18.70 13.45 3.21
C PRO A 9 17.89 12.36 3.93
N VAL A 10 17.82 11.18 3.29
CA VAL A 10 17.26 9.97 3.91
C VAL A 10 18.40 9.29 4.64
N ASP A 11 18.35 9.33 5.98
CA ASP A 11 19.27 8.58 6.83
C ASP A 11 18.91 7.10 6.77
N LEU A 12 19.46 6.41 5.76
CA LEU A 12 19.45 4.97 5.66
C LEU A 12 20.52 4.49 6.67
N PHE A 13 20.07 4.26 7.91
CA PHE A 13 20.85 3.90 9.11
C PHE A 13 22.28 3.37 8.88
N GLU A 14 23.23 3.80 9.72
CA GLU A 14 24.66 3.38 9.65
C GLU A 14 24.87 1.85 9.66
N ASP A 15 23.93 1.10 10.23
CA ASP A 15 23.95 -0.37 10.33
C ASP A 15 23.39 -1.09 9.09
N GLY A 16 23.02 -0.35 8.03
CA GLY A 16 22.45 -0.88 6.80
C GLY A 16 20.95 -1.12 6.87
N LEU A 17 20.35 -1.42 5.72
CA LEU A 17 18.93 -1.75 5.62
C LEU A 17 18.69 -3.20 6.06
N GLU A 18 17.60 -3.42 6.80
CA GLU A 18 17.13 -4.76 7.08
C GLU A 18 16.76 -5.45 5.75
N ILE A 19 17.43 -6.57 5.46
CA ILE A 19 17.13 -7.38 4.29
C ILE A 19 15.80 -8.09 4.54
N LEU A 20 14.78 -7.68 3.79
CA LEU A 20 13.48 -8.32 3.83
C LEU A 20 13.58 -9.79 3.38
N PRO A 21 12.74 -10.68 3.93
CA PRO A 21 12.66 -12.06 3.49
C PRO A 21 12.25 -12.16 2.01
N ASP A 22 12.58 -13.27 1.36
CA ASP A 22 12.18 -13.57 -0.04
C ASP A 22 10.65 -13.59 -0.26
N THR A 23 9.88 -13.69 0.83
CA THR A 23 8.43 -13.71 0.85
C THR A 23 7.91 -12.77 1.92
N THR A 24 6.99 -11.87 1.58
CA THR A 24 6.33 -11.00 2.55
C THR A 24 5.10 -11.69 3.19
N SER A 25 4.70 -11.24 4.39
CA SER A 25 3.58 -11.87 5.11
C SER A 25 2.24 -11.76 4.38
N ASP A 26 2.08 -10.76 3.52
CA ASP A 26 0.89 -10.50 2.71
C ASP A 26 0.84 -11.31 1.40
N GLU A 27 1.94 -11.96 0.97
CA GLU A 27 1.96 -12.82 -0.23
C GLU A 27 0.98 -13.99 -0.17
N ARG A 28 0.68 -14.46 1.04
CA ARG A 28 -0.25 -15.58 1.28
C ARG A 28 -1.58 -15.13 1.85
N GLY A 29 -1.77 -13.82 2.04
CA GLY A 29 -3.03 -13.24 2.47
C GLY A 29 -4.06 -13.24 1.33
N PRO A 30 -5.34 -12.96 1.63
CA PRO A 30 -6.39 -12.79 0.62
C PRO A 30 -6.18 -11.57 -0.32
N GLY A 31 -4.99 -10.98 -0.35
CA GLY A 31 -4.69 -9.73 -1.02
C GLY A 31 -5.30 -8.52 -0.31
N TRP A 32 -5.36 -7.41 -1.04
CA TRP A 32 -6.05 -6.20 -0.60
C TRP A 32 -7.55 -6.40 -0.81
N GLY A 33 -8.18 -7.10 0.11
CA GLY A 33 -9.60 -7.43 0.04
C GLY A 33 -10.04 -8.16 1.30
N ASP A 34 -11.26 -7.85 1.75
CA ASP A 34 -11.89 -8.58 2.84
C ASP A 34 -12.41 -9.92 2.28
N PRO A 35 -11.90 -11.07 2.76
CA PRO A 35 -12.28 -12.39 2.25
C PRO A 35 -13.74 -12.73 2.53
N ASP A 36 -14.39 -12.07 3.49
CA ASP A 36 -15.79 -12.26 3.86
C ASP A 36 -16.73 -11.31 3.09
N ARG A 37 -16.18 -10.42 2.25
CA ARG A 37 -16.92 -9.31 1.61
C ARG A 37 -17.27 -9.57 0.15
N ASP A 38 -17.62 -10.81 -0.18
CA ASP A 38 -18.02 -11.24 -1.52
C ASP A 38 -19.21 -10.49 -2.14
N ASN A 39 -19.90 -9.59 -1.43
CA ASN A 39 -21.15 -9.00 -1.94
C ASN A 39 -21.31 -7.50 -1.64
N ASN A 40 -20.31 -6.69 -2.00
CA ASN A 40 -20.48 -5.24 -1.90
C ASN A 40 -19.87 -4.44 -3.04
N ILE A 41 -19.60 -5.13 -4.15
CA ILE A 41 -19.10 -4.52 -5.38
C ILE A 41 -20.12 -3.49 -5.90
N GLU A 42 -21.42 -3.77 -5.79
CA GLU A 42 -22.48 -2.85 -6.21
C GLU A 42 -22.40 -1.50 -5.50
N ARG A 43 -22.36 -1.48 -4.16
CA ARG A 43 -22.20 -0.24 -3.38
C ARG A 43 -20.90 0.50 -3.73
N LEU A 44 -19.80 -0.23 -3.93
CA LEU A 44 -18.50 0.38 -4.26
C LEU A 44 -18.49 1.01 -5.67
N LEU A 45 -19.23 0.42 -6.62
CA LEU A 45 -19.42 0.98 -7.96
C LEU A 45 -20.31 2.23 -7.92
N GLU A 46 -21.32 2.26 -7.06
CA GLU A 46 -22.16 3.45 -6.82
C GLU A 46 -21.37 4.60 -6.18
N GLU A 47 -20.45 4.29 -5.27
CA GLU A 47 -19.60 5.26 -4.59
C GLU A 47 -18.38 5.70 -5.43
N ARG A 48 -18.23 5.21 -6.68
CA ARG A 48 -17.09 5.52 -7.53
C ARG A 48 -17.00 7.03 -7.79
N PRO A 49 -15.88 7.69 -7.41
CA PRO A 49 -15.67 9.10 -7.72
C PRO A 49 -15.76 9.35 -9.24
N PRO A 50 -16.31 10.49 -9.68
CA PRO A 50 -16.57 10.75 -11.09
C PRO A 50 -15.33 10.98 -11.96
N HIS A 51 -14.13 10.85 -11.40
CA HIS A 51 -12.86 11.06 -12.10
C HIS A 51 -11.84 10.06 -11.57
N TRP A 52 -11.59 9.04 -12.38
CA TRP A 52 -10.37 8.25 -12.41
C TRP A 52 -9.63 8.59 -13.69
#